data_AF-A0A520B4X6-F1
#
_entry.id   AF-A0A520B4X6-F1
#
_cell.length_a   1.000
_cell.length_b   1.000
_cell.length_c   1.000
_cell.angle_alpha   90.00
_cell.angle_beta   90.00
_cell.angle_gamma   90.00
#
_symmetry.space_group_name_H-M   'P 1'
#
loop_
_entity.id
_entity.type
_entity.pdbx_description
1 polymer ?
#
loop_
_entity_poly.entity_id
_entity_poly.type
_entity_poly.pdbx_seq_one_letter_code
_entity_poly.pdbx_strand_id
1 'polypeptide(L)' 'RHWLGRVGYDPVYGARPLKRAVQRYLQDPLADMILRGEVKDGATVHVDEGDGKLVLTVA' A
#
# COMPACT_ATOMS: atom_id res chain seq x y z
N ARG A 1 10.08 2.35 7.01
CA ARG A 1 9.99 0.86 6.95
C ARG A 1 8.93 0.25 7.91
N HIS A 2 8.23 1.02 8.76
CA HIS A 2 7.28 0.46 9.75
C HIS A 2 5.83 0.95 9.58
N TRP A 3 5.51 1.74 8.56
CA TRP A 3 4.20 2.39 8.43
C TRP A 3 3.02 1.42 8.47
N LEU A 4 3.03 0.39 7.60
CA LEU A 4 1.96 -0.61 7.56
C LEU A 4 1.82 -1.35 8.88
N GLY A 5 2.93 -1.65 9.55
CA GLY A 5 2.93 -2.22 10.89
C GLY A 5 2.32 -1.29 11.94
N ARG A 6 2.55 0.02 11.86
CA ARG A 6 1.96 1.00 12.80
C ARG A 6 0.46 1.21 12.57
N VAL A 7 0.02 1.28 11.32
CA VAL A 7 -1.40 1.55 10.97
C VAL A 7 -2.25 0.28 11.01
N GLY A 8 -1.63 -0.88 10.77
CA GLY A 8 -2.30 -2.18 10.70
C GLY A 8 -2.21 -3.03 11.96
N TYR A 9 -1.51 -2.58 13.01
CA TYR A 9 -1.40 -3.31 14.27
C TYR A 9 -2.33 -2.69 15.30
N ASP A 10 -3.29 -3.48 15.77
CA ASP A 10 -4.10 -3.16 16.94
C ASP A 10 -3.80 -4.23 18.00
N PRO A 11 -3.35 -3.85 19.21
CA PRO A 11 -2.99 -4.82 20.25
C PRO A 11 -4.17 -5.69 20.70
N VAL A 12 -5.42 -5.25 20.52
CA VAL A 12 -6.64 -6.01 20.81
C VAL A 12 -6.96 -7.02 19.69
N TYR A 13 -6.65 -6.69 18.43
CA TYR A 13 -7.00 -7.51 17.26
C TYR A 13 -5.81 -8.21 16.58
N GLY A 14 -4.60 -8.05 17.10
CA GLY A 14 -3.36 -8.58 16.52
C GLY A 14 -3.08 -8.02 15.13
N ALA A 15 -2.51 -8.84 14.23
CA ALA A 15 -2.21 -8.44 12.85
C ALA A 15 -3.44 -8.45 11.91
N ARG A 16 -4.66 -8.75 12.40
CA ARG A 16 -5.88 -8.74 11.54
C ARG A 16 -6.16 -7.39 10.87
N PRO A 17 -5.93 -6.22 11.50
CA PRO A 17 -6.08 -4.93 10.83
C PRO A 17 -5.03 -4.71 9.73
N LEU A 18 -3.90 -5.43 9.75
CA LEU A 18 -2.83 -5.30 8.76
C LEU A 18 -3.29 -5.70 7.37
N LYS A 19 -4.09 -6.77 7.26
CA LYS A 19 -4.67 -7.18 5.97
C LYS A 19 -5.52 -6.08 5.36
N ARG A 20 -6.36 -5.42 6.19
CA ARG A 20 -7.20 -4.30 5.73
C ARG A 20 -6.37 -3.07 5.39
N ALA A 21 -5.31 -2.78 6.14
CA ALA A 21 -4.40 -1.67 5.84
C ALA A 21 -3.66 -1.90 4.51
N VAL A 22 -3.16 -3.11 4.26
CA VAL A 22 -2.52 -3.47 2.98
C VAL A 22 -3.52 -3.36 1.83
N GLN A 23 -4.74 -3.86 1.98
CA GLN A 23 -5.78 -3.72 0.95
C GLN A 23 -6.05 -2.24 0.64
N ARG A 24 -6.41 -1.47 1.66
CA ARG A 24 -6.85 -0.08 1.48
C ARG A 24 -5.76 0.86 0.99
N TYR A 25 -4.52 0.71 1.51
CA TYR A 25 -3.47 1.70 1.28
C TYR A 25 -2.45 1.29 0.22
N LEU A 26 -2.45 0.02 -0.20
CA LEU A 26 -1.54 -0.48 -1.23
C LEU A 26 -2.29 -1.11 -2.40
N GLN A 27 -3.19 -2.06 -2.13
CA GLN A 27 -3.85 -2.82 -3.20
C GLN A 27 -4.84 -1.96 -4.00
N ASP A 28 -5.72 -1.21 -3.32
CA ASP A 28 -6.74 -0.39 -3.99
C ASP A 28 -6.10 0.71 -4.87
N PRO A 29 -5.10 1.50 -4.39
CA PRO A 29 -4.43 2.50 -5.22
C PRO A 29 -3.67 1.89 -6.41
N LEU A 30 -3.01 0.74 -6.21
CA LEU A 30 -2.31 0.05 -7.29
C LEU A 30 -3.30 -0.43 -8.38
N ALA A 31 -4.44 -0.97 -7.98
CA ALA A 31 -5.49 -1.37 -8.92
C ALA A 31 -5.98 -0.16 -9.75
N ASP A 32 -6.21 0.98 -9.11
CA ASP A 32 -6.59 2.22 -9.80
C ASP A 32 -5.52 2.67 -10.82
N MET A 33 -4.24 2.62 -10.45
CA MET A 33 -3.13 2.97 -11.36
C MET A 33 -3.05 2.03 -12.57
N ILE A 34 -3.28 0.73 -12.37
CA ILE A 34 -3.36 -0.26 -13.46
C ILE A 34 -4.55 0.05 -14.37
N LEU A 35 -5.73 0.30 -13.81
CA LEU A 35 -6.93 0.62 -14.58
C LEU A 35 -6.80 1.92 -15.38
N ARG A 36 -6.02 2.88 -14.88
CA ARG A 36 -5.67 4.13 -15.58
C ARG A 36 -4.60 3.94 -16.67
N GLY A 37 -3.96 2.77 -16.73
CA GLY A 37 -2.87 2.47 -17.65
C GLY A 37 -1.53 3.10 -17.27
N GLU A 38 -1.41 3.60 -16.03
CA GLU A 38 -0.17 4.18 -15.49
C GLU A 38 0.85 3.08 -15.14
N VAL A 39 0.38 1.91 -14.75
CA VAL A 39 1.19 0.71 -14.51
C VAL A 39 0.96 -0.27 -15.65
N LYS A 40 2.01 -0.57 -16.39
CA LYS A 40 1.99 -1.55 -17.50
C LYS A 40 2.52 -2.90 -17.06
N ASP A 41 2.21 -3.94 -17.82
CA ASP A 41 2.78 -5.27 -17.61
C ASP A 41 4.31 -5.21 -17.62
N GLY A 42 4.91 -5.85 -16.61
CA GLY A 42 6.36 -5.84 -16.40
C GLY A 42 6.93 -4.59 -15.74
N ALA A 43 6.10 -3.58 -15.44
CA ALA A 43 6.55 -2.40 -14.71
C ALA A 43 6.87 -2.74 -13.25
N THR A 44 7.89 -2.07 -12.71
CA THR A 44 8.22 -2.16 -11.29
C THR A 44 7.63 -0.96 -10.57
N VAL A 45 6.86 -1.21 -9.50
CA VAL A 45 6.29 -0.16 -8.66
C VAL A 45 7.08 -0.09 -7.36
N HIS A 46 7.64 1.07 -7.08
CA HIS A 46 8.27 1.38 -5.80
C HIS A 46 7.23 1.89 -4.81
N VAL A 47 7.36 1.45 -3.56
CA VAL A 47 6.45 1.79 -2.48
C VAL A 47 7.27 2.39 -1.34
N ASP A 48 7.01 3.65 -1.04
CA ASP A 48 7.68 4.38 0.03
C ASP A 48 6.68 4.96 1.03
N GLU A 49 7.21 5.32 2.20
CA GLU A 49 6.48 6.02 3.27
C GLU A 49 6.76 7.52 3.14
N GLY A 50 5.72 8.33 2.90
CA GLY A 50 5.81 9.80 2.85
C GLY A 50 4.58 10.44 3.49
N ASP A 51 4.70 11.61 4.13
CA ASP A 51 3.61 12.35 4.79
C ASP A 51 2.57 11.50 5.54
N GLY A 52 3.03 10.43 6.22
CA GLY A 52 2.14 9.54 6.97
C GLY A 52 1.20 8.67 6.12
N LYS A 53 1.51 8.46 4.83
CA LYS A 53 0.82 7.55 3.90
C LYS A 53 1.81 6.75 3.05
N LEU A 54 1.30 5.76 2.32
CA LEU A 54 2.08 5.10 1.28
C LEU A 54 2.08 5.96 0.01
N VAL A 55 3.24 6.06 -0.62
CA VAL A 55 3.45 6.71 -1.92
C VAL A 55 3.91 5.62 -2.90
N LEU A 56 3.20 5.49 -4.01
CA LEU A 56 3.52 4.55 -5.08
C LEU A 56 4.12 5.32 -6.25
N THR A 57 5.23 4.85 -6.79
CA THR A 57 5.88 5.41 -7.97
C THR A 57 6.23 4.30 -8.95
N VAL A 58 5.99 4.54 -10.24
CA VAL A 58 6.33 3.59 -11.31
C VAL A 58 7.76 3.90 -11.79
N ALA A 59 8.60 2.87 -11.84
CA ALA A 59 9.96 2.95 -12.38
C ALA A 59 9.98 2.96 -13.92
#